data_AF-A0A960L386-F1
#
_entry.id   AF-A0A960L386-F1
#
_cell.length_a   1.000
_cell.length_b   1.000
_cell.length_c   1.000
_cell.angle_alpha   90.00
_cell.angle_beta   90.00
_cell.angle_gamma   90.00
#
_symmetry.space_group_name_H-M   'P 1'
#
loop_
_entity.id
_entity.type
_entity.pdbx_description
1 polymer ?
#
loop_
_entity_poly.entity_id
_entity_poly.type
_entity_poly.pdbx_seq_one_letter_code
_entity_poly.pdbx_strand_id
1 'polypeptide(L)'
;MRKGDVLDQFFLGPKSEQRLFLKELLELVVDDYIFWRRNYHPKDPPAMPHNSLHSEESEEYHGHFHQELFELISDLKLDVPFFSPRYMAHMVSEVAMPGLVAYLATMLYNPNNVSLEASAVTVEFELEVGQHFARLFGYGPDAAFGHLCSGGTLANYESLW
;
A
#
# COMPACT_ATOMS: atom_id res chain seq x y z
N MET A 1 -30.36 15.92 -0.46
CA MET A 1 -29.03 15.30 -0.70
C MET A 1 -28.07 15.88 0.33
N ARG A 2 -27.33 15.03 1.06
CA ARG A 2 -26.25 15.48 1.94
C ARG A 2 -25.23 16.24 1.06
N LYS A 3 -24.82 17.44 1.45
CA LYS A 3 -23.67 18.12 0.80
C LYS A 3 -22.45 17.21 0.99
N GLY A 4 -21.67 17.01 -0.07
CA GLY A 4 -20.47 16.18 -0.03
C GLY A 4 -19.58 16.62 1.13
N ASP A 5 -19.27 15.67 2.01
CA ASP A 5 -18.37 15.87 3.13
C ASP A 5 -16.93 15.91 2.57
N VAL A 6 -16.03 16.67 3.19
CA VAL A 6 -14.61 16.64 2.80
C VAL A 6 -14.05 15.22 2.99
N LEU A 7 -14.58 14.49 3.97
CA LEU A 7 -14.23 13.09 4.21
C LEU A 7 -14.58 12.15 3.06
N ASP A 8 -15.59 12.48 2.24
CA ASP A 8 -15.98 11.63 1.10
C ASP A 8 -14.83 11.49 0.09
N GLN A 9 -13.89 12.45 0.06
CA GLN A 9 -12.72 12.44 -0.84
C GLN A 9 -11.66 11.40 -0.46
N PHE A 10 -11.67 10.90 0.78
CA PHE A 10 -10.62 10.02 1.29
C PHE A 10 -10.90 8.53 1.09
N PHE A 11 -12.09 8.12 0.64
CA PHE A 11 -12.51 6.72 0.58
C PHE A 11 -13.01 6.32 -0.81
N LEU A 12 -12.85 5.05 -1.20
CA LEU A 12 -13.32 4.55 -2.49
C LEU A 12 -14.86 4.57 -2.56
N GLY A 13 -15.49 4.31 -1.41
CA GLY A 13 -16.91 4.39 -1.15
C GLY A 13 -17.59 3.01 -1.20
N PRO A 14 -18.74 2.85 -0.51
CA PRO A 14 -19.41 1.56 -0.36
C PRO A 14 -19.89 0.92 -1.67
N LYS A 15 -19.99 1.70 -2.75
CA LYS A 15 -20.35 1.25 -4.10
C LYS A 15 -19.27 1.56 -5.13
N SER A 16 -18.06 1.83 -4.68
CA SER A 16 -16.93 2.18 -5.53
C SER A 16 -17.22 3.43 -6.38
N GLU A 17 -17.77 4.44 -5.72
CA GLU A 17 -18.09 5.75 -6.28
C GLU A 17 -16.85 6.39 -6.93
N GLN A 18 -15.68 6.24 -6.31
CA GLN A 18 -14.40 6.79 -6.79
C GLN A 18 -13.56 5.81 -7.63
N ARG A 19 -14.15 4.73 -8.16
CA ARG A 19 -13.39 3.66 -8.87
C ARG A 19 -12.52 4.12 -10.04
N LEU A 20 -12.94 5.16 -10.77
CA LEU A 20 -12.16 5.66 -11.91
C LEU A 20 -10.92 6.41 -11.42
N PHE A 21 -11.08 7.24 -10.39
CA PHE A 21 -9.97 7.94 -9.76
C PHE A 21 -8.96 6.98 -9.15
N LEU A 22 -9.42 5.93 -8.43
CA LEU A 22 -8.51 4.91 -7.92
C LEU A 22 -7.72 4.22 -9.06
N LYS A 23 -8.37 3.87 -10.16
CA LYS A 23 -7.69 3.26 -11.31
C LYS A 23 -6.62 4.18 -11.92
N GLU A 24 -6.95 5.45 -12.10
CA GLU A 24 -6.02 6.47 -12.60
C GLU A 24 -4.78 6.59 -11.69
N LEU A 25 -4.97 6.62 -10.37
CA LEU A 25 -3.86 6.66 -9.41
C LEU A 25 -2.97 5.41 -9.47
N LEU A 26 -3.57 4.22 -9.58
CA LEU A 26 -2.82 2.97 -9.66
C LEU A 26 -2.06 2.84 -10.99
N GLU A 27 -2.65 3.27 -12.10
CA GLU A 27 -1.98 3.32 -13.40
C GLU A 27 -0.77 4.26 -13.35
N LEU A 28 -0.94 5.47 -12.80
CA LEU A 28 0.17 6.40 -12.60
C LEU A 28 1.34 5.79 -11.80
N VAL A 29 1.03 5.13 -10.67
CA VAL A 29 2.04 4.50 -9.80
C VAL A 29 2.80 3.39 -10.54
N VAL A 30 2.08 2.53 -11.26
CA VAL A 30 2.68 1.40 -11.98
C VAL A 30 3.52 1.89 -13.15
N ASP A 31 3.01 2.85 -13.93
CA ASP A 31 3.71 3.39 -15.09
C ASP A 31 4.99 4.13 -14.71
N ASP A 32 4.96 4.93 -13.64
CA ASP A 32 6.16 5.62 -13.14
C ASP A 32 7.23 4.62 -12.69
N TYR A 33 6.84 3.57 -11.96
CA TYR A 33 7.76 2.51 -11.54
C TYR A 33 8.37 1.73 -12.71
N ILE A 34 7.54 1.35 -13.70
CA ILE A 34 8.00 0.69 -14.93
C ILE A 34 8.97 1.61 -15.68
N PHE A 35 8.64 2.89 -15.78
CA PHE A 35 9.49 3.89 -16.43
C PHE A 35 10.84 4.00 -15.71
N TRP A 36 10.85 4.09 -14.37
CA TRP A 36 12.08 4.16 -13.58
C TRP A 36 12.97 2.94 -13.82
N ARG A 37 12.44 1.72 -13.70
CA ARG A 37 13.20 0.47 -13.93
C ARG A 37 13.84 0.42 -15.31
N ARG A 38 13.13 0.85 -16.35
CA ARG A 38 13.65 0.87 -17.72
C ARG A 38 14.78 1.88 -17.93
N ASN A 39 14.81 2.96 -17.15
CA ASN A 39 15.68 4.11 -17.39
C ASN A 39 16.79 4.32 -16.35
N TYR A 40 16.83 3.56 -15.25
CA TYR A 40 17.88 3.70 -14.23
C TYR A 40 19.29 3.42 -14.79
N HIS A 41 19.41 2.43 -15.68
CA HIS A 41 20.59 2.18 -16.51
C HIS A 41 20.15 1.80 -17.94
N PRO A 42 19.89 2.79 -18.82
CA PRO A 42 19.17 2.55 -20.08
C PRO A 42 19.98 1.78 -21.13
N LYS A 43 21.29 1.58 -20.90
CA LYS A 43 22.17 0.82 -21.79
C LYS A 43 22.29 -0.65 -21.41
N ASP A 44 21.80 -1.03 -20.25
CA ASP A 44 21.87 -2.42 -19.81
C ASP A 44 20.91 -3.26 -20.68
N PRO A 45 21.36 -4.40 -21.23
CA PRO A 45 20.48 -5.27 -21.97
C PRO A 45 19.43 -5.89 -21.04
N PRO A 46 18.23 -6.23 -21.54
CA PRO A 46 17.25 -6.97 -20.75
C PRO A 46 17.85 -8.28 -20.21
N ALA A 47 17.75 -8.48 -18.89
CA ALA A 47 18.24 -9.71 -18.25
C ALA A 47 17.41 -10.95 -18.65
N MET A 48 16.15 -10.75 -19.04
CA MET A 48 15.25 -11.78 -19.51
C MET A 48 15.14 -11.70 -21.05
N PRO A 49 15.51 -12.77 -21.78
CA PRO A 49 15.47 -12.74 -23.24
C PRO A 49 14.02 -12.87 -23.74
N HIS A 50 13.72 -12.20 -24.85
CA HIS A 50 12.36 -12.09 -25.38
C HIS A 50 11.71 -13.45 -25.69
N ASN A 51 12.47 -14.40 -26.24
CA ASN A 51 11.98 -15.75 -26.52
C ASN A 51 11.57 -16.54 -25.28
N SER A 52 12.22 -16.30 -24.13
CA SER A 52 11.81 -16.94 -22.87
C SER A 52 10.44 -16.42 -22.40
N LEU A 53 10.16 -15.13 -22.59
CA LEU A 53 8.88 -14.49 -22.22
C LEU A 53 7.71 -14.90 -23.13
N HIS A 54 7.99 -15.51 -24.28
CA HIS A 54 7.01 -15.99 -25.26
C HIS A 54 7.15 -17.51 -25.52
N SER A 55 7.67 -18.24 -24.54
CA SER A 55 7.74 -19.69 -24.57
C SER A 55 6.42 -20.33 -24.16
N GLU A 56 6.18 -21.59 -24.54
CA GLU A 56 5.00 -22.36 -24.09
C GLU A 56 4.92 -22.42 -22.56
N GLU A 57 6.06 -22.57 -21.88
CA GLU A 57 6.15 -22.55 -20.41
C GLU A 57 5.71 -21.19 -19.83
N SER A 58 6.10 -20.08 -20.44
CA SER A 58 5.67 -18.74 -20.00
C SER A 58 4.18 -18.50 -20.23
N GLU A 59 3.62 -19.00 -21.33
CA GLU A 59 2.19 -18.91 -21.61
C GLU A 59 1.36 -19.75 -20.63
N GLU A 60 1.80 -20.98 -20.34
CA GLU A 60 1.20 -21.85 -19.33
C GLU A 60 1.25 -21.20 -17.94
N TYR A 61 2.40 -20.63 -17.57
CA TYR A 61 2.56 -19.90 -16.31
C TYR A 61 1.60 -18.71 -16.21
N HIS A 62 1.48 -17.88 -17.26
CA HIS A 62 0.53 -16.75 -17.25
C HIS A 62 -0.91 -17.20 -17.13
N GLY A 63 -1.29 -18.29 -17.81
CA GLY A 63 -2.62 -18.88 -17.71
C GLY A 63 -2.92 -19.38 -16.30
N HIS A 64 -2.00 -20.14 -15.71
CA HIS A 64 -2.13 -20.64 -14.34
C HIS A 64 -2.18 -19.49 -13.32
N PHE A 65 -1.29 -18.51 -13.43
CA PHE A 65 -1.28 -17.33 -12.56
C PHE A 65 -2.60 -16.56 -12.61
N HIS A 66 -3.15 -16.35 -13.81
CA HIS A 66 -4.44 -15.67 -13.97
C HIS A 66 -5.59 -16.46 -13.31
N GLN A 67 -5.58 -17.81 -13.44
CA GLN A 67 -6.56 -18.68 -12.81
C GLN A 67 -6.50 -18.57 -11.28
N GLU A 68 -5.32 -18.76 -10.69
CA GLU A 68 -5.10 -18.69 -9.25
C GLU A 68 -5.48 -17.30 -8.68
N LEU A 69 -5.11 -16.22 -9.39
CA LEU A 69 -5.50 -14.87 -8.99
C LEU A 69 -7.03 -14.70 -9.03
N PHE A 70 -7.70 -15.23 -10.05
CA PHE A 70 -9.16 -15.13 -10.19
C PHE A 70 -9.88 -15.91 -9.08
N GLU A 71 -9.36 -17.07 -8.70
CA GLU A 71 -9.85 -17.87 -7.58
C GLU A 71 -9.68 -17.10 -6.27
N LEU A 72 -8.46 -16.61 -5.98
CA LEU A 72 -8.18 -15.82 -4.78
C LEU A 72 -9.12 -14.62 -4.64
N ILE A 73 -9.26 -13.78 -5.66
CA ILE A 73 -10.14 -12.59 -5.58
C ILE A 73 -11.62 -12.97 -5.51
N SER A 74 -12.00 -14.19 -5.89
CA SER A 74 -13.37 -14.68 -5.75
C SER A 74 -13.62 -15.18 -4.33
N ASP A 75 -12.66 -15.90 -3.75
CA ASP A 75 -12.72 -16.34 -2.36
C ASP A 75 -12.74 -15.16 -1.39
N LEU A 76 -11.94 -14.12 -1.64
CA LEU A 76 -11.95 -12.88 -0.84
C LEU A 76 -13.32 -12.18 -0.82
N LYS A 77 -14.23 -12.45 -1.77
CA LYS A 77 -15.60 -11.89 -1.72
C LYS A 77 -16.50 -12.60 -0.70
N LEU A 78 -16.06 -13.74 -0.14
CA LEU A 78 -16.75 -14.45 0.93
C LEU A 78 -16.48 -13.80 2.30
N ASP A 79 -15.45 -12.96 2.41
CA ASP A 79 -15.18 -12.19 3.61
C ASP A 79 -16.26 -11.15 3.91
N VAL A 80 -16.23 -10.67 5.15
CA VAL A 80 -17.18 -9.67 5.62
C VAL A 80 -16.96 -8.34 4.88
N PRO A 81 -18.00 -7.74 4.26
CA PRO A 81 -17.84 -6.53 3.47
C PRO A 81 -17.70 -5.29 4.37
N PHE A 82 -16.52 -5.05 4.93
CA PHE A 82 -16.25 -3.95 5.87
C PHE A 82 -16.43 -2.55 5.25
N PHE A 83 -16.38 -2.43 3.93
CA PHE A 83 -16.74 -1.19 3.21
C PHE A 83 -18.23 -0.85 3.28
N SER A 84 -19.08 -1.82 3.63
CA SER A 84 -20.53 -1.59 3.72
C SER A 84 -20.88 -0.93 5.05
N PRO A 85 -21.64 0.18 5.05
CA PRO A 85 -22.11 0.81 6.29
C PRO A 85 -23.13 -0.07 7.04
N ARG A 86 -23.54 -1.21 6.48
CA ARG A 86 -24.34 -2.21 7.20
C ARG A 86 -23.51 -3.00 8.22
N TYR A 87 -22.18 -3.01 8.08
CA TYR A 87 -21.29 -3.60 9.06
C TYR A 87 -21.03 -2.61 10.20
N MET A 88 -21.35 -3.02 11.44
CA MET A 88 -21.22 -2.19 12.65
C MET A 88 -20.82 -3.07 13.84
N ALA A 89 -19.72 -3.82 13.72
CA ALA A 89 -19.29 -4.76 14.75
C ALA A 89 -17.88 -4.44 15.29
N HIS A 90 -16.83 -5.01 14.69
CA HIS A 90 -15.46 -4.83 15.16
C HIS A 90 -14.86 -3.51 14.67
N MET A 91 -13.68 -3.15 15.21
CA MET A 91 -12.91 -1.95 14.85
C MET A 91 -12.26 -2.09 13.46
N VAL A 92 -13.07 -2.25 12.43
CA VAL A 92 -12.63 -2.36 11.04
C VAL A 92 -13.60 -1.59 10.16
N SER A 93 -13.03 -0.80 9.25
CA SER A 93 -13.76 -0.01 8.27
C SER A 93 -13.02 -0.03 6.94
N GLU A 94 -13.58 0.63 5.94
CA GLU A 94 -12.88 0.91 4.70
C GLU A 94 -11.54 1.62 4.95
N VAL A 95 -10.53 1.26 4.16
CA VAL A 95 -9.20 1.86 4.20
C VAL A 95 -9.23 3.18 3.44
N ALA A 96 -8.60 4.22 3.99
CA ALA A 96 -8.46 5.50 3.31
C ALA A 96 -7.61 5.34 2.03
N MET A 97 -8.09 5.86 0.90
CA MET A 97 -7.43 5.78 -0.40
C MET A 97 -5.98 6.28 -0.39
N PRO A 98 -5.61 7.39 0.28
CA PRO A 98 -4.20 7.80 0.35
C PRO A 98 -3.31 6.72 0.96
N GLY A 99 -3.76 6.06 2.03
CA GLY A 99 -3.02 4.97 2.67
C GLY A 99 -2.92 3.74 1.75
N LEU A 100 -4.02 3.36 1.10
CA LEU A 100 -4.04 2.24 0.15
C LEU A 100 -3.07 2.45 -1.01
N VAL A 101 -3.15 3.61 -1.68
CA VAL A 101 -2.34 3.94 -2.86
C VAL A 101 -0.86 4.09 -2.47
N ALA A 102 -0.56 4.79 -1.37
CA ALA A 102 0.82 4.95 -0.90
C ALA A 102 1.46 3.61 -0.51
N TYR A 103 0.70 2.71 0.12
CA TYR A 103 1.21 1.38 0.46
C TYR A 103 1.51 0.56 -0.79
N LEU A 104 0.60 0.52 -1.78
CA LEU A 104 0.83 -0.14 -3.06
C LEU A 104 2.05 0.44 -3.80
N ALA A 105 2.18 1.76 -3.86
CA ALA A 105 3.32 2.42 -4.47
C ALA A 105 4.65 2.05 -3.79
N THR A 106 4.66 2.05 -2.45
CA THR A 106 5.86 1.75 -1.66
C THR A 106 6.26 0.27 -1.78
N MET A 107 5.28 -0.64 -1.85
CA MET A 107 5.54 -2.08 -2.02
C MET A 107 6.34 -2.41 -3.28
N LEU A 108 6.21 -1.62 -4.36
CA LEU A 108 7.01 -1.81 -5.58
C LEU A 108 8.52 -1.61 -5.34
N TYR A 109 8.88 -0.77 -4.37
CA TYR A 109 10.28 -0.52 -3.97
C TYR A 109 10.75 -1.45 -2.87
N ASN A 110 9.82 -2.07 -2.12
CA ASN A 110 10.08 -3.02 -1.04
C ASN A 110 11.18 -2.57 -0.06
N PRO A 111 11.10 -1.34 0.50
CA PRO A 111 12.12 -0.84 1.41
C PRO A 111 12.10 -1.57 2.74
N ASN A 112 13.27 -1.68 3.38
CA ASN A 112 13.41 -2.28 4.71
C ASN A 112 13.85 -1.24 5.74
N ASN A 113 12.89 -0.72 6.51
CA ASN A 113 13.09 0.36 7.50
C ASN A 113 14.00 0.00 8.69
N VAL A 114 14.46 -1.25 8.80
CA VAL A 114 15.46 -1.63 9.81
C VAL A 114 16.83 -0.99 9.53
N SER A 115 17.17 -0.72 8.26
CA SER A 115 18.45 -0.12 7.89
C SER A 115 18.25 1.04 6.91
N LEU A 116 18.85 2.19 7.24
CA LEU A 116 18.82 3.41 6.42
C LEU A 116 19.33 3.16 5.00
N GLU A 117 20.29 2.25 4.81
CA GLU A 117 20.85 1.94 3.48
C GLU A 117 19.83 1.24 2.55
N ALA A 118 18.86 0.53 3.14
CA ALA A 118 17.84 -0.24 2.42
C ALA A 118 16.50 0.51 2.33
N SER A 119 16.41 1.72 2.88
CA SER A 119 15.15 2.45 3.07
C SER A 119 15.35 3.96 3.32
N ALA A 120 16.33 4.57 2.64
CA ALA A 120 16.75 5.94 2.87
C ALA A 120 15.60 6.96 2.90
N VAL A 121 14.57 6.75 2.08
CA VAL A 121 13.38 7.61 2.04
C VAL A 121 12.35 7.23 3.11
N THR A 122 12.02 5.94 3.24
CA THR A 122 10.91 5.51 4.11
C THR A 122 11.27 5.50 5.60
N VAL A 123 12.56 5.46 5.97
CA VAL A 123 13.00 5.73 7.35
C VAL A 123 12.72 7.18 7.73
N GLU A 124 12.99 8.14 6.85
CA GLU A 124 12.67 9.55 7.12
C GLU A 124 11.16 9.76 7.31
N PHE A 125 10.34 9.11 6.48
CA PHE A 125 8.87 9.14 6.65
C PHE A 125 8.42 8.53 7.97
N GLU A 126 9.03 7.43 8.43
CA GLU A 126 8.69 6.84 9.72
C GLU A 126 9.08 7.76 10.89
N LEU A 127 10.23 8.42 10.82
CA LEU A 127 10.65 9.42 11.80
C LEU A 127 9.68 10.62 11.84
N GLU A 128 9.22 11.08 10.67
CA GLU A 128 8.20 12.12 10.57
C GLU A 128 6.87 11.68 11.20
N VAL A 129 6.44 10.44 10.96
CA VAL A 129 5.25 9.87 11.63
C VAL A 129 5.43 9.82 13.15
N GLY A 130 6.62 9.47 13.65
CA GLY A 130 6.94 9.54 15.07
C GLY A 130 6.76 10.95 15.64
N GLN A 131 7.26 11.98 14.93
CA GLN A 131 7.06 13.38 15.31
C GLN A 131 5.57 13.79 15.24
N HIS A 132 4.82 13.27 14.28
CA HIS A 132 3.38 13.50 14.16
C HIS A 132 2.64 12.95 15.37
N PHE A 133 2.97 11.73 15.83
CA PHE A 133 2.41 11.18 17.05
C PHE A 133 2.82 11.96 18.30
N ALA A 134 4.09 12.35 18.42
CA ALA A 134 4.54 13.20 19.53
C ALA A 134 3.70 14.48 19.64
N ARG A 135 3.51 15.19 18.52
CA ARG A 135 2.66 16.39 18.46
C ARG A 135 1.19 16.09 18.78
N LEU A 136 0.65 15.01 18.22
CA LEU A 136 -0.76 14.61 18.43
C LEU A 136 -1.07 14.37 19.91
N PHE A 137 -0.15 13.76 20.65
CA PHE A 137 -0.30 13.48 22.07
C PHE A 137 0.21 14.61 22.99
N GLY A 138 0.62 15.75 22.43
CA GLY A 138 1.04 16.92 23.20
C GLY A 138 2.44 16.83 23.80
N TYR A 139 3.27 15.90 23.35
CA TYR A 139 4.67 15.83 23.75
C TYR A 139 5.51 16.90 23.04
N GLY A 140 6.56 17.37 23.72
CA GLY A 140 7.52 18.32 23.14
C GLY A 140 8.32 17.65 22.01
N PRO A 141 8.43 18.27 20.81
CA PRO A 141 9.06 17.65 19.65
C PRO A 141 10.56 17.36 19.85
N ASP A 142 11.24 18.14 20.70
CA ASP A 142 12.67 17.98 21.00
C ASP A 142 12.95 16.94 22.09
N ALA A 143 11.89 16.41 22.73
CA ALA A 143 11.99 15.54 23.90
C ALA A 143 11.23 14.21 23.74
N ALA A 144 10.65 13.96 22.56
CA ALA A 144 9.86 12.76 22.27
C ALA A 144 10.30 12.10 20.98
N PHE A 145 10.20 10.78 20.97
CA PHE A 145 10.49 9.92 19.83
C PHE A 145 9.37 8.89 19.68
N GLY A 146 9.15 8.43 18.46
CA GLY A 146 8.19 7.36 18.16
C GLY A 146 8.58 6.68 16.86
N HIS A 147 8.16 5.43 16.70
CA HIS A 147 8.31 4.65 15.49
C HIS A 147 7.05 3.78 15.28
N LEU A 148 6.95 3.15 14.12
CA LEU A 148 5.85 2.25 13.82
C LEU A 148 6.15 0.85 14.38
N CYS A 149 5.11 0.19 14.87
CA CYS A 149 5.14 -1.21 15.31
C CYS A 149 4.23 -2.06 14.42
N SER A 150 4.38 -3.38 14.48
CA SER A 150 3.47 -4.31 13.79
C SER A 150 2.02 -4.25 14.31
N GLY A 151 1.82 -3.68 15.50
CA GLY A 151 0.50 -3.42 16.07
C GLY A 151 0.58 -2.99 17.54
N GLY A 152 -0.58 -2.70 18.14
CA GLY A 152 -0.67 -2.20 19.51
C GLY A 152 -0.16 -3.20 20.57
N THR A 153 -0.24 -4.50 20.31
CA THR A 153 0.32 -5.52 21.22
C THR A 153 1.83 -5.40 21.37
N LEU A 154 2.55 -5.23 20.26
CA LEU A 154 4.02 -5.11 20.30
C LEU A 154 4.44 -3.78 20.91
N ALA A 155 3.76 -2.69 20.53
CA ALA A 155 3.99 -1.37 21.13
C ALA A 155 3.84 -1.38 22.66
N ASN A 156 2.82 -2.10 23.18
CA ASN A 156 2.64 -2.27 24.61
C ASN A 156 3.81 -3.02 25.26
N TYR A 157 4.30 -4.10 24.63
CA TYR A 157 5.48 -4.81 25.14
C TYR A 157 6.73 -3.93 25.16
N GLU A 158 6.98 -3.16 24.11
CA GLU A 158 8.12 -2.23 24.04
C GLU A 158 8.04 -1.14 25.12
N SER A 159 6.84 -0.66 25.46
CA SER A 159 6.67 0.31 26.55
C SER A 159 6.97 -0.22 27.95
N LEU A 160 6.99 -1.55 28.12
CA LEU A 160 7.28 -2.22 29.40
C LEU A 160 8.74 -2.68 29.50
N TRP A 161 9.45 -2.75 28.38
CA TRP A 161 10.80 -3.30 28.28
C TRP A 161 11.85 -2.31 28.81
#